data_AF-A0A936GPN9-F1
#
_entry.id   AF-A0A936GPN9-F1
#
_cell.length_a   1.000
_cell.length_b   1.000
_cell.length_c   1.000
_cell.angle_alpha   90.00
_cell.angle_beta   90.00
_cell.angle_gamma   90.00
#
_symmetry.space_group_name_H-M   'P 1'
#
loop_
_entity.id
_entity.type
_entity.pdbx_description
1 polymer ?
#
loop_
_entity_poly.entity_id
_entity_poly.type
_entity_poly.pdbx_seq_one_letter_code
_entity_poly.pdbx_strand_id
1 'polypeptide(L)'
;MENRLFSKLKSGGIGRLINIIQTLFVSFLRIWSIPIVLLLSLASGFTTFYGMSYFITPWIALVITVAIQSIIVICSFELAGIHCKANRLRYFSVVGSLIIAFTASMAFSYFKFYEISEHDTIRIERINEVGNQVDSYLKNLISAKSSILGEHKKELEKLEKELSQAYFGTHPEIPPQFKNNVGEGPVWKHIKKVYDEKLALTKALEQQFTTVDQSVATLQTALNRLDSDTAHSEQAYQEVSQGLHKVQLEFNQLAAKYRTDLPPAPVLMTYSQFTETVKPSVNNLPKFTLFPLIIAGMVDFFTVLLSYRLEFAAPGPLTEQEEELVFECLKQFSEFRINENDAVEIVIEKTEIEKARHYVDWPRMFAVGLLLSRGFLRKVDDRRVEFAPNLYPLIAEKMGDKLQQIKAQSSRQNKAPDN
;
A
#
# COMPACT_ATOMS: atom_id res chain seq x y z
N MET A 1 -24.37 -64.53 2.80
CA MET A 1 -24.55 -63.45 3.80
C MET A 1 -23.59 -62.27 3.58
N GLU A 2 -22.58 -62.40 2.70
CA GLU A 2 -21.59 -61.33 2.41
C GLU A 2 -22.00 -60.32 1.32
N ASN A 3 -22.90 -60.69 0.39
CA ASN A 3 -23.29 -59.80 -0.71
C ASN A 3 -24.23 -58.63 -0.33
N ARG A 4 -24.80 -58.62 0.89
CA ARG A 4 -25.61 -57.48 1.38
C ARG A 4 -24.80 -56.41 2.10
N LEU A 5 -23.59 -56.71 2.56
CA LEU A 5 -22.67 -55.72 3.14
C LEU A 5 -21.97 -54.92 2.05
N PHE A 6 -21.56 -55.57 0.96
CA PHE A 6 -20.90 -54.90 -0.17
C PHE A 6 -21.83 -54.04 -1.03
N SER A 7 -23.13 -54.34 -1.11
CA SER A 7 -24.06 -53.50 -1.89
C SER A 7 -24.46 -52.22 -1.15
N LYS A 8 -24.34 -52.17 0.19
CA LYS A 8 -24.57 -50.94 0.99
C LYS A 8 -23.37 -49.99 0.98
N LEU A 9 -22.16 -50.50 0.75
CA LEU A 9 -20.94 -49.68 0.64
C LEU A 9 -20.80 -48.98 -0.72
N LYS A 10 -21.44 -49.50 -1.78
CA LYS A 10 -21.22 -49.06 -3.16
C LYS A 10 -21.99 -47.80 -3.59
N SER A 11 -23.00 -47.36 -2.83
CA SER A 11 -23.78 -46.15 -3.15
C SER A 11 -23.67 -45.00 -2.13
N GLY A 12 -22.94 -45.20 -1.02
CA GLY A 12 -22.74 -44.18 0.03
C GLY A 12 -21.29 -43.83 0.35
N GLY A 13 -20.31 -44.58 -0.17
CA GLY A 13 -18.90 -44.46 0.23
C GLY A 13 -18.15 -43.23 -0.30
N ILE A 14 -18.41 -42.82 -1.55
CA ILE A 14 -17.74 -41.65 -2.15
C ILE A 14 -18.29 -40.34 -1.57
N GLY A 15 -19.61 -40.25 -1.38
CA GLY A 15 -20.23 -39.11 -0.72
C GLY A 15 -19.76 -38.95 0.73
N ARG A 16 -19.62 -40.06 1.48
CA ARG A 16 -19.05 -40.05 2.83
C ARG A 16 -17.58 -39.65 2.85
N LEU A 17 -16.76 -40.11 1.89
CA LEU A 17 -15.36 -39.69 1.75
C LEU A 17 -15.22 -38.22 1.40
N ILE A 18 -16.03 -37.70 0.46
CA ILE A 18 -16.05 -36.27 0.12
C ILE A 18 -16.49 -35.45 1.32
N ASN A 19 -17.51 -35.90 2.07
CA ASN A 19 -17.95 -35.23 3.27
C ASN A 19 -16.86 -35.23 4.35
N ILE A 20 -16.14 -36.34 4.54
CA ILE A 20 -14.99 -36.41 5.47
C ILE A 20 -13.87 -35.46 5.04
N ILE A 21 -13.50 -35.43 3.75
CA ILE A 21 -12.45 -34.54 3.23
C ILE A 21 -12.87 -33.07 3.37
N GLN A 22 -14.10 -32.74 2.98
CA GLN A 22 -14.67 -31.41 3.13
C GLN A 22 -14.71 -30.98 4.59
N THR A 23 -15.06 -31.90 5.50
CA THR A 23 -15.15 -31.56 6.92
C THR A 23 -13.79 -31.47 7.60
N LEU A 24 -12.81 -32.28 7.19
CA LEU A 24 -11.41 -32.12 7.60
C LEU A 24 -10.83 -30.81 7.08
N PHE A 25 -11.12 -30.44 5.84
CA PHE A 25 -10.69 -29.18 5.25
C PHE A 25 -11.32 -27.97 5.96
N VAL A 26 -12.61 -28.03 6.28
CA VAL A 26 -13.31 -26.98 7.06
C VAL A 26 -12.76 -26.90 8.49
N SER A 27 -12.50 -28.04 9.13
CA SER A 27 -11.93 -28.07 10.49
C SER A 27 -10.49 -27.55 10.52
N PHE A 28 -9.67 -27.90 9.52
CA PHE A 28 -8.33 -27.38 9.34
C PHE A 28 -8.34 -25.87 9.06
N LEU A 29 -9.21 -25.41 8.16
CA LEU A 29 -9.40 -23.98 7.91
C LEU A 29 -9.86 -23.23 9.16
N ARG A 30 -10.66 -23.84 10.04
CA ARG A 30 -11.07 -23.23 11.32
C ARG A 30 -9.88 -23.10 12.28
N ILE A 31 -9.08 -24.13 12.43
CA ILE A 31 -7.88 -24.10 13.29
C ILE A 31 -6.88 -23.05 12.79
N TRP A 32 -6.74 -22.91 11.47
CA TRP A 32 -5.83 -21.94 10.86
C TRP A 32 -6.42 -20.53 10.72
N SER A 33 -7.73 -20.36 10.67
CA SER A 33 -8.32 -19.02 10.53
C SER A 33 -8.11 -18.15 11.77
N ILE A 34 -8.03 -18.72 12.98
CA ILE A 34 -7.69 -17.95 14.19
C ILE A 34 -6.29 -17.32 14.09
N PRO A 35 -5.19 -18.09 13.87
CA PRO A 35 -3.86 -17.49 13.71
C PRO A 35 -3.74 -16.62 12.47
N ILE A 36 -4.45 -16.94 11.36
CA ILE A 36 -4.47 -16.08 10.17
C ILE A 36 -5.13 -14.73 10.47
N VAL A 37 -6.27 -14.70 11.16
CA VAL A 37 -6.96 -13.46 11.56
C VAL A 37 -6.07 -12.64 12.50
N LEU A 38 -5.40 -13.28 13.46
CA LEU A 38 -4.45 -12.59 14.35
C LEU A 38 -3.27 -12.00 13.58
N LEU A 39 -2.69 -12.75 12.64
CA LEU A 39 -1.58 -12.27 11.80
C LEU A 39 -2.03 -11.14 10.88
N LEU A 40 -3.21 -11.23 10.26
CA LEU A 40 -3.77 -10.16 9.41
C LEU A 40 -4.07 -8.91 10.22
N SER A 41 -4.66 -9.04 11.42
CA SER A 41 -4.90 -7.91 12.31
C SER A 41 -3.59 -7.28 12.80
N LEU A 42 -2.55 -8.08 13.05
CA LEU A 42 -1.23 -7.56 13.42
C LEU A 42 -0.54 -6.87 12.24
N ALA A 43 -0.67 -7.41 11.03
CA ALA A 43 -0.16 -6.79 9.80
C ALA A 43 -0.88 -5.47 9.47
N SER A 44 -2.22 -5.44 9.55
CA SER A 44 -3.02 -4.22 9.38
C SER A 44 -2.73 -3.20 10.49
N GLY A 45 -2.61 -3.67 11.73
CA GLY A 45 -2.18 -2.86 12.86
C GLY A 45 -0.82 -2.24 12.63
N PHE A 46 0.15 -3.00 12.11
CA PHE A 46 1.47 -2.50 11.77
C PHE A 46 1.39 -1.37 10.73
N THR A 47 0.68 -1.55 9.62
CA THR A 47 0.57 -0.50 8.58
C THR A 47 -0.16 0.75 9.10
N THR A 48 -1.20 0.56 9.91
CA THR A 48 -1.97 1.65 10.53
C THR A 48 -1.11 2.43 11.55
N PHE A 49 -0.36 1.73 12.39
CA PHE A 49 0.56 2.32 13.37
C PHE A 49 1.63 3.17 12.70
N TYR A 50 2.28 2.63 11.66
CA TYR A 50 3.31 3.37 10.93
C TYR A 50 2.71 4.59 10.23
N GLY A 51 1.57 4.43 9.54
CA GLY A 51 0.85 5.54 8.92
C GLY A 51 0.45 6.65 9.89
N MET A 52 0.03 6.28 11.10
CA MET A 52 -0.38 7.24 12.13
C MET A 52 0.80 7.90 12.84
N SER A 53 1.93 7.21 12.98
CA SER A 53 3.14 7.75 13.61
C SER A 53 3.79 8.90 12.83
N TYR A 54 3.40 9.12 11.57
CA TYR A 54 3.74 10.34 10.83
C TYR A 54 3.13 11.62 11.44
N PHE A 55 1.97 11.51 12.09
CA PHE A 55 1.20 12.66 12.57
C PHE A 55 1.21 12.82 14.09
N ILE A 56 1.35 11.72 14.84
CA ILE A 56 1.19 11.70 16.30
C ILE A 56 2.38 10.96 16.92
N THR A 57 2.71 11.29 18.17
CA THR A 57 3.72 10.58 18.96
C THR A 57 3.51 9.07 18.94
N PRO A 58 4.56 8.25 18.73
CA PRO A 58 4.43 6.80 18.52
C PRO A 58 3.61 6.07 19.60
N TRP A 59 3.72 6.45 20.87
CA TRP A 59 2.98 5.76 21.93
C TRP A 59 1.45 5.97 21.82
N ILE A 60 0.99 7.15 21.42
CA ILE A 60 -0.43 7.45 21.20
C ILE A 60 -0.92 6.67 19.98
N ALA A 61 -0.12 6.66 18.90
CA ALA A 61 -0.43 5.93 17.68
C ALA A 61 -0.60 4.42 17.96
N LEU A 62 0.23 3.85 18.84
CA LEU A 62 0.12 2.44 19.25
C LEU A 62 -1.20 2.15 19.97
N VAL A 63 -1.57 2.99 20.94
CA VAL A 63 -2.82 2.81 21.71
C VAL A 63 -4.05 2.91 20.80
N ILE A 64 -4.09 3.91 19.92
CA ILE A 64 -5.21 4.10 18.98
C ILE A 64 -5.28 2.93 17.99
N THR A 65 -4.14 2.45 17.49
CA THR A 65 -4.09 1.32 16.56
C THR A 65 -4.65 0.05 17.21
N VAL A 66 -4.25 -0.25 18.44
CA VAL A 66 -4.78 -1.40 19.20
C VAL A 66 -6.29 -1.27 19.38
N ALA A 67 -6.79 -0.07 19.66
CA ALA A 67 -8.22 0.19 19.78
C ALA A 67 -8.96 -0.04 18.46
N ILE A 68 -8.48 0.52 17.34
CA ILE A 68 -9.09 0.35 16.00
C ILE A 68 -9.16 -1.14 15.62
N GLN A 69 -8.05 -1.86 15.75
CA GLN A 69 -7.99 -3.29 15.41
C GLN A 69 -8.90 -4.14 16.30
N SER A 70 -8.96 -3.83 17.61
CA SER A 70 -9.87 -4.50 18.54
C SER A 70 -11.33 -4.25 18.17
N ILE A 71 -11.69 -3.02 17.79
CA ILE A 71 -13.05 -2.67 17.34
C ILE A 71 -13.40 -3.44 16.06
N ILE A 72 -12.49 -3.53 15.08
CA ILE A 72 -12.73 -4.27 13.84
C ILE A 72 -13.02 -5.75 14.15
N VAL A 73 -12.20 -6.39 14.98
CA VAL A 73 -12.37 -7.81 15.33
C VAL A 73 -13.66 -8.04 16.14
N ILE A 74 -13.89 -7.25 17.18
CA ILE A 74 -15.08 -7.38 18.04
C ILE A 74 -16.36 -7.12 17.24
N CYS A 75 -16.41 -6.04 16.45
CA CYS A 75 -17.57 -5.74 15.62
C CYS A 75 -17.79 -6.81 14.54
N SER A 76 -16.73 -7.43 14.01
CA SER A 76 -16.87 -8.52 13.04
C SER A 76 -17.51 -9.77 13.64
N PHE A 77 -17.14 -10.13 14.87
CA PHE A 77 -17.83 -11.19 15.62
C PHE A 77 -19.26 -10.78 15.95
N GLU A 78 -19.47 -9.59 16.52
CA GLU A 78 -20.81 -9.16 16.91
C GLU A 78 -21.77 -9.09 15.71
N LEU A 79 -21.28 -8.67 14.54
CA LEU A 79 -22.05 -8.64 13.29
C LEU A 79 -22.40 -10.03 12.76
N ALA A 80 -21.58 -11.05 13.05
CA ALA A 80 -21.90 -12.43 12.71
C ALA A 80 -22.96 -13.06 13.64
N GLY A 81 -23.02 -12.60 14.89
CA GLY A 81 -24.02 -13.05 15.87
C GLY A 81 -25.38 -12.34 15.80
N ILE A 82 -25.47 -11.15 15.19
CA ILE A 82 -26.70 -10.34 15.17
C ILE A 82 -27.58 -10.65 13.95
N HIS A 83 -28.86 -10.92 14.20
CA HIS A 83 -29.89 -10.95 13.16
C HIS A 83 -30.41 -9.55 12.86
N CYS A 84 -30.23 -9.10 11.62
CA CYS A 84 -30.64 -7.77 11.15
C CYS A 84 -32.14 -7.49 11.37
N LYS A 85 -33.00 -8.52 11.32
CA LYS A 85 -34.46 -8.35 11.48
C LYS A 85 -34.89 -8.23 12.95
N ALA A 86 -34.28 -8.99 13.87
CA ALA A 86 -34.62 -9.00 15.29
C ALA A 86 -34.07 -7.79 16.07
N ASN A 87 -32.93 -7.23 15.67
CA ASN A 87 -32.34 -6.07 16.38
C ASN A 87 -31.68 -5.07 15.43
N ARG A 88 -32.52 -4.33 14.68
CA ARG A 88 -32.08 -3.34 13.68
C ARG A 88 -31.17 -2.26 14.27
N LEU A 89 -31.51 -1.74 15.45
CA LEU A 89 -30.79 -0.61 16.05
C LEU A 89 -29.37 -1.03 16.48
N ARG A 90 -29.23 -2.19 17.13
CA ARG A 90 -27.92 -2.76 17.46
C ARG A 90 -27.12 -3.11 16.20
N TYR A 91 -27.76 -3.71 15.19
CA TYR A 91 -27.12 -4.04 13.92
C TYR A 91 -26.53 -2.78 13.24
N PHE A 92 -27.31 -1.72 13.10
CA PHE A 92 -26.83 -0.46 12.51
C PHE A 92 -25.72 0.20 13.33
N SER A 93 -25.80 0.13 14.67
CA SER A 93 -24.74 0.65 15.54
C SER A 93 -23.41 -0.09 15.33
N VAL A 94 -23.45 -1.42 15.26
CA VAL A 94 -22.26 -2.25 15.04
C VAL A 94 -21.69 -2.04 13.64
N VAL A 95 -22.54 -1.99 12.60
CA VAL A 95 -22.12 -1.69 11.23
C VAL A 95 -21.50 -0.29 11.13
N GLY A 96 -22.11 0.72 11.76
CA GLY A 96 -21.59 2.09 11.77
C GLY A 96 -20.21 2.18 12.43
N SER A 97 -20.04 1.54 13.59
CA SER A 97 -18.75 1.43 14.27
C SER A 97 -17.70 0.72 13.41
N LEU A 98 -18.09 -0.36 12.73
CA LEU A 98 -17.20 -1.09 11.82
C LEU A 98 -16.75 -0.22 10.64
N ILE A 99 -17.67 0.53 10.01
CA ILE A 99 -17.35 1.44 8.89
C ILE A 99 -16.38 2.54 9.35
N ILE A 100 -16.60 3.13 10.53
CA ILE A 100 -15.72 4.17 11.08
C ILE A 100 -14.33 3.59 11.33
N ALA A 101 -14.24 2.44 11.99
CA ALA A 101 -12.96 1.79 12.28
C ALA A 101 -12.22 1.38 11.01
N PHE A 102 -12.93 0.82 10.03
CA PHE A 102 -12.40 0.44 8.72
C PHE A 102 -11.88 1.67 7.95
N THR A 103 -12.65 2.75 7.91
CA THR A 103 -12.26 3.99 7.23
C THR A 103 -11.01 4.59 7.87
N ALA A 104 -10.94 4.62 9.20
CA ALA A 104 -9.77 5.13 9.92
C ALA A 104 -8.52 4.26 9.64
N SER A 105 -8.64 2.94 9.76
CA SER A 105 -7.57 1.98 9.48
C SER A 105 -7.02 2.13 8.04
N MET A 106 -7.93 2.18 7.08
CA MET A 106 -7.63 2.35 5.65
C MET A 106 -6.97 3.70 5.35
N ALA A 107 -7.46 4.79 5.95
CA ALA A 107 -6.91 6.13 5.75
C ALA A 107 -5.47 6.27 6.28
N PHE A 108 -5.14 5.69 7.43
CA PHE A 108 -3.77 5.74 7.95
C PHE A 108 -2.85 4.76 7.24
N SER A 109 -3.31 3.52 6.98
CA SER A 109 -2.55 2.54 6.21
C SER A 109 -2.22 3.03 4.79
N TYR A 110 -3.10 3.82 4.18
CA TYR A 110 -2.88 4.44 2.86
C TYR A 110 -1.53 5.14 2.76
N PHE A 111 -1.13 5.94 3.77
CA PHE A 111 0.12 6.68 3.71
C PHE A 111 1.34 5.76 3.65
N LYS A 112 1.30 4.63 4.35
CA LYS A 112 2.40 3.67 4.32
C LYS A 112 2.48 2.94 2.99
N PHE A 113 1.34 2.54 2.43
CA PHE A 113 1.30 1.91 1.12
C PHE A 113 1.66 2.88 -0.01
N TYR A 114 1.27 4.15 0.10
CA TYR A 114 1.63 5.19 -0.83
C TYR A 114 3.15 5.42 -0.85
N GLU A 115 3.77 5.51 0.33
CA GLU A 115 5.23 5.64 0.45
C GLU A 115 5.94 4.47 -0.24
N ILE A 116 5.47 3.23 -0.03
CA ILE A 116 6.06 2.05 -0.66
C ILE A 116 5.84 2.03 -2.18
N SER A 117 4.65 2.41 -2.65
CA SER A 117 4.33 2.34 -4.08
C SER A 117 4.98 3.44 -4.91
N GLU A 118 5.15 4.63 -4.34
CA GLU A 118 5.64 5.82 -5.07
C GLU A 118 7.10 6.15 -4.76
N HIS A 119 7.78 5.34 -3.93
CA HIS A 119 9.19 5.55 -3.56
C HIS A 119 10.07 5.81 -4.79
N ASP A 120 9.96 4.95 -5.81
CA ASP A 120 10.78 5.04 -7.02
C ASP A 120 10.37 6.21 -7.91
N THR A 121 9.07 6.49 -8.05
CA THR A 121 8.56 7.63 -8.81
C THR A 121 9.08 8.95 -8.25
N ILE A 122 8.98 9.14 -6.94
CA ILE A 122 9.42 10.37 -6.25
C ILE A 122 10.93 10.51 -6.36
N ARG A 123 11.66 9.41 -6.28
CA ARG A 123 13.11 9.42 -6.47
C ARG A 123 13.49 9.89 -7.88
N ILE A 124 12.85 9.32 -8.90
CA ILE A 124 13.06 9.73 -10.29
C ILE A 124 12.72 11.22 -10.48
N GLU A 125 11.62 11.68 -9.88
CA GLU A 125 11.24 13.11 -9.91
C GLU A 125 12.32 14.00 -9.29
N ARG A 126 12.88 13.62 -8.12
CA ARG A 126 13.97 14.36 -7.46
C ARG A 126 15.27 14.34 -8.26
N ILE A 127 15.65 13.20 -8.84
CA ILE A 127 16.85 13.10 -9.71
C ILE A 127 16.69 14.01 -10.92
N ASN A 128 15.51 13.97 -11.58
CA ASN A 128 15.20 14.84 -12.70
C ASN A 128 15.19 16.32 -12.31
N GLU A 129 14.70 16.66 -11.12
CA GLU A 129 14.74 18.02 -10.62
C GLU A 129 16.17 18.53 -10.47
N VAL A 130 17.04 17.75 -9.80
CA VAL A 130 18.47 18.07 -9.66
C VAL A 130 19.15 18.17 -11.03
N GLY A 131 18.91 17.22 -11.91
CA GLY A 131 19.44 17.22 -13.28
C GLY A 131 19.03 18.47 -14.05
N ASN A 132 17.74 18.82 -14.05
CA ASN A 132 17.23 20.00 -14.73
C ASN A 132 17.78 21.31 -14.17
N GLN A 133 17.90 21.43 -12.84
CA GLN A 133 18.48 22.61 -12.19
C GLN A 133 19.96 22.79 -12.58
N VAL A 134 20.74 21.71 -12.55
CA VAL A 134 22.16 21.75 -12.93
C VAL A 134 22.31 22.03 -14.42
N ASP A 135 21.56 21.37 -15.29
CA ASP A 135 21.61 21.59 -16.73
C ASP A 135 21.22 23.01 -17.12
N SER A 136 20.18 23.56 -16.49
CA SER A 136 19.79 24.96 -16.69
C SER A 136 20.90 25.92 -16.28
N TYR A 137 21.56 25.65 -15.15
CA TYR A 137 22.69 26.46 -14.68
C TYR A 137 23.90 26.35 -15.62
N LEU A 138 24.25 25.15 -16.08
CA LEU A 138 25.33 24.93 -17.05
C LEU A 138 25.08 25.65 -18.39
N LYS A 139 23.83 25.64 -18.89
CA LYS A 139 23.45 26.40 -20.10
C LYS A 139 23.67 27.90 -19.90
N ASN A 140 23.29 28.44 -18.73
CA ASN A 140 23.51 29.84 -18.41
C ASN A 140 25.00 30.19 -18.29
N LEU A 141 25.82 29.30 -17.72
CA LEU A 141 27.27 29.44 -17.65
C LEU A 141 27.92 29.48 -19.04
N ILE A 142 27.52 28.57 -19.93
CA ILE A 142 28.03 28.52 -21.31
C ILE A 142 27.64 29.81 -22.06
N SER A 143 26.41 30.31 -21.85
CA SER A 143 25.98 31.59 -22.42
C SER A 143 26.77 32.78 -21.88
N ALA A 144 27.10 32.78 -20.59
CA ALA A 144 27.92 33.84 -19.99
C ALA A 144 29.37 33.79 -20.51
N LYS A 145 29.96 32.60 -20.60
CA LYS A 145 31.29 32.37 -21.21
C LYS A 145 31.34 32.87 -22.65
N SER A 146 30.34 32.51 -23.47
CA SER A 146 30.30 32.89 -24.87
C SER A 146 30.17 34.42 -25.05
N SER A 147 29.44 35.09 -24.15
CA SER A 147 29.36 36.55 -24.14
C SER A 147 30.71 37.20 -23.81
N ILE A 148 31.42 36.72 -22.77
CA ILE A 148 32.74 37.25 -22.38
C ILE A 148 33.75 37.07 -23.52
N LEU A 149 33.87 35.86 -24.07
CA LEU A 149 34.78 35.60 -25.18
C LEU A 149 34.38 36.36 -26.45
N GLY A 150 33.08 36.54 -26.70
CA GLY A 150 32.55 37.31 -27.81
C GLY A 150 32.88 38.80 -27.74
N GLU A 151 32.83 39.40 -26.55
CA GLU A 151 33.24 40.80 -26.32
C GLU A 151 34.74 40.98 -26.62
N HIS A 152 35.60 40.10 -26.09
CA HIS A 152 37.04 40.13 -26.34
C HIS A 152 37.38 39.94 -27.83
N LYS A 153 36.69 39.03 -28.54
CA LYS A 153 36.89 38.83 -29.98
C LYS A 153 36.47 40.04 -30.81
N LYS A 154 35.34 40.67 -30.49
CA LYS A 154 34.91 41.91 -31.15
C LYS A 154 35.89 43.06 -30.96
N GLU A 155 36.47 43.20 -29.77
CA GLU A 155 37.52 44.19 -29.53
C GLU A 155 38.79 43.88 -30.32
N LEU A 156 39.15 42.59 -30.42
CA LEU A 156 40.32 42.15 -31.18
C LEU A 156 40.14 42.38 -32.69
N GLU A 157 38.94 42.14 -33.23
CA GLU A 157 38.60 42.47 -34.62
C GLU A 157 38.64 43.98 -34.91
N LYS A 158 38.25 44.82 -33.94
CA LYS A 158 38.40 46.28 -34.07
C LYS A 158 39.87 46.68 -34.11
N LEU A 159 40.68 46.15 -33.20
CA LEU A 159 42.12 46.40 -33.17
C LEU A 159 42.82 45.87 -34.43
N GLU A 160 42.38 44.74 -34.99
CA GLU A 160 42.89 44.21 -36.25
C GLU A 160 42.57 45.15 -37.42
N LYS A 161 41.33 45.67 -37.49
CA LYS A 161 40.94 46.67 -38.50
C LYS A 161 41.75 47.96 -38.35
N GLU A 162 41.92 48.47 -37.13
CA GLU A 162 42.74 49.64 -36.85
C GLU A 162 44.22 49.41 -37.21
N LEU A 163 44.77 48.22 -36.90
CA LEU A 163 46.13 47.83 -37.28
C LEU A 163 46.31 47.82 -38.80
N SER A 164 45.33 47.29 -39.53
CA SER A 164 45.33 47.25 -40.99
C SER A 164 45.25 48.65 -41.61
N GLN A 165 44.55 49.59 -40.96
CA GLN A 165 44.44 50.99 -41.42
C GLN A 165 45.65 51.84 -41.03
N ALA A 166 46.29 51.54 -39.89
CA ALA A 166 47.48 52.22 -39.41
C ALA A 166 48.76 51.84 -40.18
N TYR A 167 48.70 50.78 -40.98
CA TYR A 167 49.81 50.36 -41.82
C TYR A 167 50.01 51.37 -42.97
N PHE A 168 51.26 51.77 -43.21
CA PHE A 168 51.60 52.87 -44.13
C PHE A 168 51.15 52.59 -45.58
N GLY A 169 51.03 51.33 -46.01
CA GLY A 169 50.53 51.02 -47.35
C GLY A 169 49.04 51.29 -47.56
N THR A 170 48.27 51.38 -46.48
CA THR A 170 46.79 51.29 -46.45
C THR A 170 46.11 52.44 -45.70
N HIS A 171 46.88 53.39 -45.15
CA HIS A 171 46.35 54.54 -44.41
C HIS A 171 45.54 55.48 -45.34
N PRO A 172 44.36 55.96 -44.90
CA PRO A 172 43.43 56.71 -45.76
C PRO A 172 43.96 58.08 -46.22
N GLU A 173 44.85 58.71 -45.44
CA GLU A 173 45.39 60.05 -45.73
C GLU A 173 46.66 60.04 -46.59
N ILE A 174 47.11 58.88 -47.07
CA ILE A 174 48.36 58.78 -47.83
C ILE A 174 48.10 59.08 -49.32
N PRO A 175 48.96 59.91 -49.97
CA PRO A 175 48.84 60.19 -51.39
C PRO A 175 48.86 58.90 -52.22
N PRO A 176 48.09 58.80 -53.33
CA PRO A 176 47.96 57.58 -54.12
C PRO A 176 49.29 57.04 -54.67
N GLN A 177 50.34 57.88 -54.69
CA GLN A 177 51.70 57.57 -55.12
C GLN A 177 52.48 56.70 -54.11
N PHE A 178 52.06 56.68 -52.84
CA PHE A 178 52.71 55.92 -51.77
C PHE A 178 51.85 54.76 -51.23
N LYS A 179 50.66 54.53 -51.81
CA LYS A 179 49.83 53.35 -51.52
C LYS A 179 50.61 52.08 -51.87
N ASN A 180 50.50 51.06 -51.02
CA ASN A 180 51.24 49.78 -51.09
C ASN A 180 52.75 49.86 -50.79
N ASN A 181 53.30 50.99 -50.33
CA ASN A 181 54.66 51.01 -49.81
C ASN A 181 54.69 50.46 -48.37
N VAL A 182 55.68 49.61 -48.10
CA VAL A 182 55.89 48.96 -46.79
C VAL A 182 56.50 49.98 -45.83
N GLY A 183 55.77 50.34 -44.76
CA GLY A 183 56.26 51.27 -43.75
C GLY A 183 55.65 51.01 -42.37
N GLU A 184 56.51 50.75 -41.39
CA GLU A 184 56.11 50.56 -40.00
C GLU A 184 56.23 51.87 -39.22
N GLY A 185 55.19 52.71 -39.28
CA GLY A 185 55.13 53.96 -38.52
C GLY A 185 55.02 53.75 -37.00
N PRO A 186 55.30 54.78 -36.17
CA PRO A 186 55.15 54.70 -34.71
C PRO A 186 53.74 54.31 -34.25
N VAL A 187 52.72 54.80 -34.96
CA VAL A 187 51.29 54.50 -34.69
C VAL A 187 51.00 53.01 -34.90
N TRP A 188 51.47 52.44 -36.01
CA TRP A 188 51.34 51.00 -36.27
C TRP A 188 52.03 50.17 -35.19
N LYS A 189 53.25 50.55 -34.77
CA LYS A 189 53.96 49.85 -33.70
C LYS A 189 53.21 49.88 -32.37
N HIS A 190 52.58 51.01 -32.03
CA HIS A 190 51.77 51.13 -30.83
C HIS A 190 50.52 50.24 -30.88
N ILE A 191 49.75 50.31 -31.98
CA ILE A 191 48.53 49.51 -32.15
C ILE A 191 48.87 48.02 -32.21
N LYS A 192 49.96 47.64 -32.88
CA LYS A 192 50.45 46.25 -32.91
C LYS A 192 50.77 45.74 -31.51
N LYS A 193 51.44 46.54 -30.68
CA LYS A 193 51.74 46.15 -29.30
C LYS A 193 50.45 45.90 -28.50
N VAL A 194 49.46 46.81 -28.60
CA VAL A 194 48.16 46.66 -27.93
C VAL A 194 47.41 45.42 -28.45
N TYR A 195 47.46 45.17 -29.76
CA TYR A 195 46.87 43.99 -30.39
C TYR A 195 47.53 42.69 -29.88
N ASP A 196 48.86 42.62 -29.88
CA ASP A 196 49.61 41.44 -29.43
C ASP A 196 49.36 41.15 -27.94
N GLU A 197 49.30 42.19 -27.09
CA GLU A 197 48.93 42.08 -25.67
C GLU A 197 47.50 41.56 -25.50
N LYS A 198 46.52 42.10 -26.24
CA LYS A 198 45.11 41.67 -26.18
C LYS A 198 44.93 40.26 -26.72
N LEU A 199 45.66 39.87 -27.76
CA LEU A 199 45.69 38.52 -28.32
C LEU A 199 46.24 37.51 -27.29
N ALA A 200 47.33 37.86 -26.61
CA ALA A 200 47.88 37.02 -25.54
C ALA A 200 46.89 36.85 -24.37
N LEU A 201 46.23 37.94 -23.95
CA LEU A 201 45.20 37.90 -22.91
C LEU A 201 44.00 37.03 -23.30
N THR A 202 43.53 37.15 -24.54
CA THR A 202 42.39 36.35 -25.04
C THR A 202 42.73 34.88 -25.10
N LYS A 203 43.94 34.52 -25.56
CA LYS A 203 44.43 33.12 -25.55
C LYS A 203 44.57 32.57 -24.13
N ALA A 204 45.11 33.36 -23.20
CA ALA A 204 45.22 32.95 -21.80
C ALA A 204 43.83 32.74 -21.16
N LEU A 205 42.86 33.59 -21.49
CA LEU A 205 41.49 33.47 -21.03
C LEU A 205 40.80 32.21 -21.61
N GLU A 206 40.98 31.94 -22.91
CA GLU A 206 40.49 30.70 -23.54
C GLU A 206 41.09 29.47 -22.86
N GLN A 207 42.39 29.46 -22.57
CA GLN A 207 43.05 28.38 -21.82
C GLN A 207 42.46 28.22 -20.42
N GLN A 208 42.23 29.31 -19.67
CA GLN A 208 41.62 29.24 -18.34
C GLN A 208 40.20 28.67 -18.38
N PHE A 209 39.41 29.02 -19.39
CA PHE A 209 38.08 28.45 -19.57
C PHE A 209 38.09 26.95 -19.94
N THR A 210 39.17 26.41 -20.50
CA THR A 210 39.27 24.95 -20.74
C THR A 210 39.27 24.16 -19.43
N THR A 211 39.82 24.70 -18.34
CA THR A 211 39.76 24.07 -17.01
C THR A 211 38.32 24.01 -16.50
N VAL A 212 37.53 25.08 -16.70
CA VAL A 212 36.10 25.08 -16.37
C VAL A 212 35.35 24.05 -17.22
N ASP A 213 35.65 23.95 -18.51
CA ASP A 213 35.01 22.95 -19.39
C ASP A 213 35.29 21.51 -18.92
N GLN A 214 36.50 21.23 -18.44
CA GLN A 214 36.84 19.94 -17.83
C GLN A 214 36.02 19.69 -16.55
N SER A 215 35.91 20.69 -15.66
CA SER A 215 35.09 20.59 -14.46
C SER A 215 33.59 20.38 -14.79
N VAL A 216 33.08 21.03 -15.84
CA VAL A 216 31.71 20.81 -16.34
C VAL A 216 31.53 19.37 -16.85
N ALA A 217 32.49 18.84 -17.62
CA ALA A 217 32.44 17.45 -18.08
C ALA A 217 32.47 16.45 -16.91
N THR A 218 33.26 16.72 -15.86
CA THR A 218 33.25 15.88 -14.65
C THR A 218 31.91 15.94 -13.92
N LEU A 219 31.28 17.11 -13.84
CA LEU A 219 29.95 17.27 -13.24
C LEU A 219 28.87 16.52 -14.03
N GLN A 220 28.89 16.60 -15.36
CA GLN A 220 27.97 15.83 -16.21
C GLN A 220 28.15 14.32 -16.04
N THR A 221 29.39 13.86 -15.89
CA THR A 221 29.68 12.44 -15.60
C THR A 221 29.12 12.04 -14.23
N ALA A 222 29.27 12.89 -13.21
CA ALA A 222 28.70 12.65 -11.88
C ALA A 222 27.16 12.63 -11.90
N LEU A 223 26.51 13.50 -12.69
CA LEU A 223 25.06 13.47 -12.88
C LEU A 223 24.57 12.16 -13.52
N ASN A 224 25.24 11.71 -14.58
CA ASN A 224 24.91 10.43 -15.23
C ASN A 224 25.10 9.25 -14.26
N ARG A 225 26.09 9.34 -13.36
CA ARG A 225 26.30 8.35 -12.31
C ARG A 225 25.18 8.38 -11.27
N LEU A 226 24.71 9.57 -10.86
CA LEU A 226 23.58 9.71 -9.94
C LEU A 226 22.28 9.12 -10.51
N ASP A 227 22.06 9.27 -11.82
CA ASP A 227 20.89 8.70 -12.50
C ASP A 227 20.97 7.16 -12.62
N SER A 228 22.17 6.62 -12.85
CA SER A 228 22.40 5.17 -12.97
C SER A 228 22.61 4.43 -11.64
N ASP A 229 22.78 5.15 -10.53
CA ASP A 229 23.08 4.55 -9.24
C ASP A 229 21.85 3.90 -8.60
N THR A 230 21.71 2.58 -8.74
CA THR A 230 20.66 1.80 -8.08
C THR A 230 20.92 1.57 -6.58
N ALA A 231 22.15 1.82 -6.09
CA ALA A 231 22.55 1.55 -4.70
C ALA A 231 22.27 2.69 -3.72
N HIS A 232 21.66 3.79 -4.20
CA HIS A 232 21.25 4.93 -3.35
C HIS A 232 22.44 5.54 -2.60
N SER A 233 23.60 5.63 -3.25
CA SER A 233 24.83 6.03 -2.58
C SER A 233 24.84 7.53 -2.31
N GLU A 234 25.03 7.89 -1.05
CA GLU A 234 25.33 9.26 -0.62
C GLU A 234 26.51 9.85 -1.40
N GLN A 235 27.47 8.98 -1.76
CA GLN A 235 28.67 9.34 -2.51
C GLN A 235 28.34 9.93 -3.87
N ALA A 236 27.43 9.33 -4.65
CA ALA A 236 27.05 9.87 -5.96
C ALA A 236 26.42 11.26 -5.85
N TYR A 237 25.59 11.49 -4.82
CA TYR A 237 25.00 12.81 -4.58
C TYR A 237 26.03 13.85 -4.15
N GLN A 238 26.95 13.46 -3.27
CA GLN A 238 28.04 14.33 -2.82
C GLN A 238 28.99 14.68 -3.98
N GLU A 239 29.27 13.74 -4.89
CA GLU A 239 30.07 14.00 -6.10
C GLU A 239 29.43 15.09 -6.97
N VAL A 240 28.10 15.05 -7.18
CA VAL A 240 27.36 16.09 -7.92
C VAL A 240 27.43 17.44 -7.20
N SER A 241 27.18 17.48 -5.90
CA SER A 241 27.22 18.71 -5.10
C SER A 241 28.63 19.34 -5.11
N GLN A 242 29.67 18.54 -4.89
CA GLN A 242 31.06 19.01 -4.94
C GLN A 242 31.47 19.46 -6.34
N GLY A 243 31.06 18.73 -7.38
CA GLY A 243 31.30 19.11 -8.77
C GLY A 243 30.64 20.45 -9.12
N LEU A 244 29.40 20.67 -8.68
CA LEU A 244 28.69 21.94 -8.87
C LEU A 244 29.42 23.10 -8.17
N HIS A 245 29.82 22.91 -6.91
CA HIS A 245 30.57 23.92 -6.17
C HIS A 245 31.92 24.25 -6.81
N LYS A 246 32.62 23.24 -7.33
CA LYS A 246 33.89 23.43 -8.04
C LYS A 246 33.71 24.25 -9.31
N VAL A 247 32.73 23.89 -10.15
CA VAL A 247 32.41 24.65 -11.38
C VAL A 247 32.02 26.09 -11.04
N GLN A 248 31.19 26.28 -10.02
CA GLN A 248 30.79 27.61 -9.55
C GLN A 248 31.99 28.43 -9.10
N LEU A 249 32.89 27.87 -8.29
CA LEU A 249 34.07 28.56 -7.78
C LEU A 249 35.03 28.95 -8.92
N GLU A 250 35.37 28.01 -9.79
CA GLU A 250 36.29 28.23 -10.90
C GLU A 250 35.73 29.26 -11.89
N PHE A 251 34.44 29.16 -12.24
CA PHE A 251 33.80 30.13 -13.11
C PHE A 251 33.73 31.51 -12.47
N ASN A 252 33.31 31.63 -11.21
CA ASN A 252 33.18 32.91 -10.53
C ASN A 252 34.54 33.61 -10.38
N GLN A 253 35.61 32.87 -10.08
CA GLN A 253 36.96 33.44 -9.99
C GLN A 253 37.46 34.02 -11.33
N LEU A 254 37.09 33.39 -12.44
CA LEU A 254 37.45 33.85 -13.78
C LEU A 254 36.56 35.02 -14.23
N ALA A 255 35.25 34.87 -14.09
CA ALA A 255 34.28 35.81 -14.63
C ALA A 255 34.14 37.08 -13.76
N ALA A 256 34.40 37.02 -12.45
CA ALA A 256 34.37 38.21 -11.57
C ALA A 256 35.37 39.31 -11.98
N LYS A 257 36.41 38.97 -12.75
CA LYS A 257 37.36 39.95 -13.30
C LYS A 257 36.79 40.76 -14.46
N TYR A 258 35.73 40.27 -15.11
CA TYR A 258 35.21 40.81 -16.37
C TYR A 258 33.74 41.23 -16.29
N ARG A 259 32.96 40.64 -15.38
CA ARG A 259 31.54 40.91 -15.20
C ARG A 259 31.11 40.92 -13.74
N THR A 260 30.08 41.70 -13.45
CA THR A 260 29.39 41.77 -12.16
C THR A 260 28.09 40.96 -12.12
N ASP A 261 27.55 40.59 -13.29
CA ASP A 261 26.32 39.83 -13.47
C ASP A 261 26.62 38.34 -13.73
N LEU A 262 26.87 37.59 -12.66
CA LEU A 262 27.10 36.14 -12.72
C LEU A 262 25.78 35.38 -12.57
N PRO A 263 25.58 34.26 -13.28
CA PRO A 263 24.38 33.44 -13.12
C PRO A 263 24.30 32.91 -11.68
N PRO A 264 23.13 33.01 -11.02
CA PRO A 264 22.98 32.49 -9.66
C PRO A 264 23.08 30.97 -9.66
N ALA A 265 23.84 30.42 -8.71
CA ALA A 265 23.95 28.98 -8.55
C ALA A 265 22.64 28.39 -8.00
N PRO A 266 22.20 27.22 -8.50
CA PRO A 266 21.02 26.56 -7.97
C PRO A 266 21.30 26.07 -6.54
N VAL A 267 20.32 26.25 -5.66
CA VAL A 267 20.36 25.69 -4.30
C VAL A 267 19.80 24.27 -4.39
N LEU A 268 20.70 23.30 -4.46
CA LEU A 268 20.31 21.89 -4.42
C LEU A 268 19.75 21.53 -3.05
N MET A 269 18.80 20.60 -3.02
CA MET A 269 18.30 20.01 -1.78
C MET A 269 19.43 19.33 -0.98
N THR A 270 19.30 19.17 0.33
CA THR A 270 20.30 18.40 1.09
C THR A 270 20.18 16.91 0.80
N TYR A 271 21.24 16.13 1.04
CA TYR A 271 21.14 14.66 0.91
C TYR A 271 20.04 14.06 1.80
N SER A 272 19.85 14.64 2.99
CA SER A 272 18.76 14.26 3.89
C SER A 272 17.38 14.51 3.28
N GLN A 273 17.17 15.62 2.57
CA GLN A 273 15.91 15.91 1.86
C GLN A 273 15.76 15.04 0.60
N PHE A 274 16.86 14.78 -0.10
CA PHE A 274 16.90 13.91 -1.28
C PHE A 274 16.51 12.47 -0.94
N THR A 275 16.92 11.98 0.24
CA THR A 275 16.59 10.64 0.76
C THR A 275 15.38 10.63 1.69
N GLU A 276 14.80 11.79 2.01
CA GLU A 276 13.70 11.85 2.96
C GLU A 276 12.50 11.08 2.41
N THR A 277 12.05 10.10 3.19
CA THR A 277 10.79 9.43 2.91
C THR A 277 9.65 10.43 2.94
N VAL A 278 8.63 10.21 2.10
CA VAL A 278 7.50 11.14 2.00
C VAL A 278 6.84 11.28 3.36
N LYS A 279 7.05 12.42 4.01
CA LYS A 279 6.20 12.85 5.11
C LYS A 279 4.96 13.48 4.49
N PRO A 280 3.77 12.86 4.57
CA PRO A 280 2.55 13.52 4.14
C PRO A 280 2.34 14.74 5.03
N SER A 281 2.58 15.93 4.49
CA SER A 281 2.15 17.18 5.11
C SER A 281 0.85 17.62 4.45
N VAL A 282 0.01 18.35 5.17
CA VAL A 282 -1.29 18.82 4.64
C VAL A 282 -1.13 19.65 3.36
N ASN A 283 0.05 20.26 3.14
CA ASN A 283 0.39 21.01 1.94
C ASN A 283 1.00 20.16 0.81
N ASN A 284 1.59 19.00 1.12
CA ASN A 284 2.10 18.02 0.17
C ASN A 284 1.25 16.75 0.25
N LEU A 285 -0.08 16.90 0.13
CA LEU A 285 -0.94 15.73 0.01
C LEU A 285 -0.53 15.00 -1.27
N PRO A 286 -0.21 13.70 -1.17
CA PRO A 286 0.20 12.93 -2.33
C PRO A 286 -0.86 13.00 -3.44
N LYS A 287 -0.44 12.96 -4.70
CA LYS A 287 -1.37 12.75 -5.83
C LYS A 287 -2.13 11.48 -5.52
N PHE A 288 -3.44 11.59 -5.29
CA PHE A 288 -4.25 10.48 -4.79
C PHE A 288 -4.17 9.30 -5.76
N THR A 289 -3.63 8.18 -5.30
CA THR A 289 -3.54 6.94 -6.07
C THR A 289 -4.50 5.89 -5.49
N LEU A 290 -5.31 5.27 -6.35
CA LEU A 290 -6.32 4.29 -5.92
C LEU A 290 -5.70 2.97 -5.45
N PHE A 291 -4.50 2.64 -5.93
CA PHE A 291 -3.89 1.33 -5.69
C PHE A 291 -3.49 1.09 -4.22
N PRO A 292 -2.76 2.00 -3.53
CA PRO A 292 -2.48 1.89 -2.09
C PRO A 292 -3.75 1.78 -1.24
N LEU A 293 -4.80 2.49 -1.65
CA LEU A 293 -6.08 2.50 -0.96
C LEU A 293 -6.78 1.13 -1.05
N ILE A 294 -6.80 0.51 -2.24
CA ILE A 294 -7.38 -0.82 -2.44
C ILE A 294 -6.64 -1.86 -1.59
N ILE A 295 -5.30 -1.84 -1.58
CA ILE A 295 -4.50 -2.79 -0.79
C ILE A 295 -4.78 -2.63 0.70
N ALA A 296 -4.80 -1.39 1.21
CA ALA A 296 -5.14 -1.13 2.61
C ALA A 296 -6.53 -1.70 2.97
N GLY A 297 -7.53 -1.47 2.12
CA GLY A 297 -8.87 -1.99 2.31
C GLY A 297 -8.96 -3.52 2.21
N MET A 298 -8.16 -4.17 1.36
CA MET A 298 -8.18 -5.64 1.21
C MET A 298 -7.77 -6.37 2.48
N VAL A 299 -6.74 -5.90 3.20
CA VAL A 299 -6.26 -6.56 4.43
C VAL A 299 -7.34 -6.52 5.51
N ASP A 300 -7.96 -5.37 5.72
CA ASP A 300 -9.05 -5.23 6.68
C ASP A 300 -10.29 -6.01 6.24
N PHE A 301 -10.60 -6.02 4.94
CA PHE A 301 -11.72 -6.79 4.40
C PHE A 301 -11.56 -8.30 4.64
N PHE A 302 -10.37 -8.85 4.40
CA PHE A 302 -10.09 -10.26 4.68
C PHE A 302 -10.16 -10.57 6.18
N THR A 303 -9.72 -9.64 7.03
CA THR A 303 -9.82 -9.77 8.49
C THR A 303 -11.29 -9.85 8.92
N VAL A 304 -12.15 -8.96 8.41
CA VAL A 304 -13.60 -8.98 8.68
C VAL A 304 -14.24 -10.26 8.14
N LEU A 305 -13.94 -10.64 6.88
CA LEU A 305 -14.53 -11.81 6.23
C LEU A 305 -14.19 -13.12 6.93
N LEU A 306 -12.92 -13.29 7.32
CA LEU A 306 -12.48 -14.49 8.04
C LEU A 306 -13.01 -14.53 9.48
N SER A 307 -13.07 -13.38 10.16
CA SER A 307 -13.68 -13.28 11.50
C SER A 307 -15.17 -13.60 11.46
N TYR A 308 -15.89 -13.06 10.47
CA TYR A 308 -17.28 -13.40 10.22
C TYR A 308 -17.46 -14.90 9.94
N ARG A 309 -16.60 -15.49 9.10
CA ARG A 309 -16.66 -16.92 8.79
C ARG A 309 -16.39 -17.82 10.00
N LEU A 310 -15.49 -17.42 10.90
CA LEU A 310 -15.16 -18.17 12.12
C LEU A 310 -16.39 -18.43 13.00
N GLU A 311 -17.36 -17.51 13.01
CA GLU A 311 -18.58 -17.63 13.79
C GLU A 311 -19.69 -18.43 13.09
N PHE A 312 -19.77 -18.36 11.76
CA PHE A 312 -20.74 -19.15 10.99
C PHE A 312 -20.29 -20.59 10.72
N ALA A 313 -18.99 -20.88 10.75
CA ALA A 313 -18.48 -22.23 10.52
C ALA A 313 -18.77 -23.13 11.74
N ALA A 314 -19.68 -24.07 11.56
CA ALA A 314 -20.05 -25.09 12.54
C ALA A 314 -18.82 -25.78 13.17
N PRO A 315 -18.90 -26.28 14.41
CA PRO A 315 -17.92 -27.23 14.91
C PRO A 315 -17.85 -28.45 13.99
N GLY A 316 -16.69 -29.10 14.00
CA GLY A 316 -16.31 -30.16 13.06
C GLY A 316 -17.28 -31.33 12.95
N PRO A 317 -16.93 -32.37 12.17
CA PRO A 317 -17.85 -33.47 11.90
C PRO A 317 -18.26 -34.12 13.22
N LEU A 318 -19.57 -34.23 13.44
CA LEU A 318 -20.10 -35.00 14.55
C LEU A 318 -19.76 -36.49 14.31
N THR A 319 -19.42 -37.19 15.37
CA THR A 319 -19.42 -38.67 15.30
C THR A 319 -20.87 -39.18 15.28
N GLU A 320 -21.12 -40.38 14.75
CA GLU A 320 -22.48 -40.97 14.71
C GLU A 320 -23.12 -41.02 16.12
N GLN A 321 -22.32 -41.20 17.17
CA GLN A 321 -22.75 -41.17 18.57
C GLN A 321 -23.17 -39.77 19.02
N GLU A 322 -22.44 -38.74 18.60
CA GLU A 322 -22.77 -37.35 18.92
C GLU A 322 -24.00 -36.87 18.16
N GLU A 323 -24.18 -37.30 16.90
CA GLU A 323 -25.42 -37.05 16.16
C GLU A 323 -26.60 -37.64 16.92
N GLU A 324 -26.53 -38.91 17.32
CA GLU A 324 -27.58 -39.56 18.10
C GLU A 324 -27.89 -38.81 19.41
N LEU A 325 -26.85 -38.39 20.13
CA LEU A 325 -26.98 -37.60 21.35
C LEU A 325 -27.65 -36.24 21.10
N VAL A 326 -27.33 -35.54 20.00
CA VAL A 326 -27.98 -34.28 19.60
C VAL A 326 -29.48 -34.50 19.40
N PHE A 327 -29.88 -35.60 18.75
CA PHE A 327 -31.28 -35.93 18.56
C PHE A 327 -32.01 -36.33 19.84
N GLU A 328 -31.35 -37.05 20.74
CA GLU A 328 -31.91 -37.35 22.06
C GLU A 328 -32.09 -36.10 22.90
N CYS A 329 -31.15 -35.15 22.82
CA CYS A 329 -31.25 -33.84 23.45
C CYS A 329 -32.42 -33.03 22.87
N LEU A 330 -32.63 -33.05 21.54
CA LEU A 330 -33.75 -32.34 20.91
C LEU A 330 -35.12 -32.89 21.29
N LYS A 331 -35.23 -34.20 21.57
CA LYS A 331 -36.49 -34.81 22.04
C LYS A 331 -36.92 -34.35 23.43
N GLN A 332 -36.02 -33.75 24.21
CA GLN A 332 -36.33 -33.21 25.55
C GLN A 332 -37.18 -31.92 25.49
N PHE A 333 -37.32 -31.33 24.29
CA PHE A 333 -38.12 -30.13 24.07
C PHE A 333 -39.47 -30.51 23.46
N SER A 334 -40.54 -29.95 24.02
CA SER A 334 -41.93 -30.19 23.60
C SER A 334 -42.54 -29.00 22.86
N GLU A 335 -42.03 -27.79 23.08
CA GLU A 335 -42.55 -26.56 22.50
C GLU A 335 -41.58 -26.01 21.45
N PHE A 336 -42.02 -26.05 20.19
CA PHE A 336 -41.34 -25.43 19.05
C PHE A 336 -42.21 -24.32 18.49
N ARG A 337 -41.63 -23.13 18.28
CA ARG A 337 -42.29 -21.99 17.65
C ARG A 337 -41.44 -21.49 16.50
N ILE A 338 -42.04 -20.82 15.52
CA ILE A 338 -41.29 -20.12 14.48
C ILE A 338 -41.16 -18.66 14.93
N ASN A 339 -39.93 -18.18 15.05
CA ASN A 339 -39.62 -16.80 15.42
C ASN A 339 -39.76 -15.86 14.20
N GLU A 340 -39.72 -14.54 14.44
CA GLU A 340 -39.74 -13.49 13.42
C GLU A 340 -38.62 -13.59 12.37
N ASN A 341 -37.56 -14.35 12.68
CA ASN A 341 -36.43 -14.68 11.82
C ASN A 341 -36.65 -15.94 10.95
N ASP A 342 -37.87 -16.50 10.91
CA ASP A 342 -38.22 -17.77 10.24
C ASP A 342 -37.40 -18.97 10.76
N ALA A 343 -36.85 -18.86 11.98
CA ALA A 343 -36.10 -19.91 12.66
C ALA A 343 -36.96 -20.60 13.71
N VAL A 344 -36.74 -21.90 13.91
CA VAL A 344 -37.37 -22.67 14.99
C VAL A 344 -36.77 -22.26 16.33
N GLU A 345 -37.60 -21.73 17.20
CA GLU A 345 -37.30 -21.30 18.57
C GLU A 345 -37.83 -22.31 19.59
N ILE A 346 -37.02 -22.55 20.63
CA ILE A 346 -37.33 -23.36 21.79
C ILE A 346 -37.36 -22.46 23.04
N VAL A 347 -38.36 -22.67 23.88
CA VAL A 347 -38.44 -22.06 25.21
C VAL A 347 -37.72 -22.92 26.24
N ILE A 348 -36.76 -22.33 26.97
CA ILE A 348 -35.92 -23.05 27.95
C ILE A 348 -36.59 -23.06 29.34
N GLU A 349 -37.29 -21.98 29.69
CA GLU A 349 -37.88 -21.80 31.01
C GLU A 349 -39.02 -22.81 31.29
N LYS A 350 -39.18 -23.22 32.56
CA LYS A 350 -40.34 -24.00 32.99
C LYS A 350 -41.62 -23.27 32.65
N THR A 351 -42.55 -23.98 32.03
CA THR A 351 -43.94 -23.53 31.96
C THR A 351 -44.55 -23.49 33.37
N GLU A 352 -45.57 -22.66 33.59
CA GLU A 352 -46.26 -22.59 34.89
C GLU A 352 -46.83 -23.95 35.34
N ILE A 353 -47.19 -24.80 34.38
CA ILE A 353 -47.64 -26.18 34.62
C ILE A 353 -46.49 -27.08 35.09
N GLU A 354 -45.29 -26.94 34.52
CA GLU A 354 -44.08 -27.69 34.92
C GLU A 354 -43.55 -27.23 36.28
N LYS A 355 -43.65 -25.93 36.59
CA LYS A 355 -43.37 -25.38 37.93
C LYS A 355 -44.31 -25.99 38.96
N ALA A 356 -45.62 -26.06 38.67
CA ALA A 356 -46.62 -26.66 39.54
C ALA A 356 -46.45 -28.17 39.74
N ARG A 357 -45.81 -28.88 38.81
CA ARG A 357 -45.56 -30.33 38.87
C ARG A 357 -44.17 -30.72 39.38
N HIS A 358 -43.35 -29.76 39.82
CA HIS A 358 -41.96 -30.00 40.24
C HIS A 358 -41.12 -30.78 39.22
N TYR A 359 -41.29 -30.49 37.93
CA TYR A 359 -40.51 -31.15 36.88
C TYR A 359 -39.00 -30.85 37.02
N VAL A 360 -38.16 -31.85 36.75
CA VAL A 360 -36.70 -31.74 36.83
C VAL A 360 -36.14 -31.27 35.49
N ASP A 361 -35.61 -30.05 35.44
CA ASP A 361 -35.11 -29.41 34.20
C ASP A 361 -33.68 -29.78 33.83
N TRP A 362 -32.99 -30.53 34.69
CA TRP A 362 -31.58 -30.82 34.49
C TRP A 362 -31.25 -31.42 33.11
N PRO A 363 -32.03 -32.38 32.56
CA PRO A 363 -31.81 -32.90 31.22
C PRO A 363 -32.02 -31.84 30.12
N ARG A 364 -32.99 -30.94 30.29
CA ARG A 364 -33.27 -29.84 29.35
C ARG A 364 -32.14 -28.82 29.36
N MET A 365 -31.68 -28.41 30.53
CA MET A 365 -30.56 -27.46 30.68
C MET A 365 -29.25 -28.05 30.18
N PHE A 366 -29.01 -29.35 30.41
CA PHE A 366 -27.87 -30.07 29.86
C PHE A 366 -27.93 -30.14 28.33
N ALA A 367 -29.10 -30.48 27.76
CA ALA A 367 -29.32 -30.49 26.31
C ALA A 367 -29.08 -29.10 25.69
N VAL A 368 -29.61 -28.03 26.31
CA VAL A 368 -29.37 -26.65 25.86
C VAL A 368 -27.87 -26.31 25.93
N GLY A 369 -27.20 -26.62 27.05
CA GLY A 369 -25.76 -26.34 27.21
C GLY A 369 -24.90 -27.08 26.18
N LEU A 370 -25.19 -28.36 25.94
CA LEU A 370 -24.48 -29.17 24.94
C LEU A 370 -24.71 -28.64 23.52
N LEU A 371 -25.96 -28.36 23.15
CA LEU A 371 -26.30 -27.88 21.81
C LEU A 371 -25.80 -26.44 21.56
N LEU A 372 -25.78 -25.57 22.58
CA LEU A 372 -25.18 -24.23 22.50
C LEU A 372 -23.66 -24.29 22.38
N SER A 373 -22.99 -25.10 23.20
CA SER A 373 -21.52 -25.25 23.13
C SER A 373 -21.03 -25.82 21.79
N ARG A 374 -21.89 -26.60 21.13
CA ARG A 374 -21.66 -27.11 19.77
C ARG A 374 -22.30 -26.25 18.67
N GLY A 375 -22.82 -25.06 18.99
CA GLY A 375 -23.34 -24.12 18.00
C GLY A 375 -24.49 -24.63 17.14
N PHE A 376 -25.26 -25.62 17.63
CA PHE A 376 -26.51 -26.10 16.99
C PHE A 376 -27.72 -25.29 17.43
N LEU A 377 -27.60 -24.62 18.58
CA LEU A 377 -28.53 -23.61 19.04
C LEU A 377 -27.81 -22.27 19.10
N ARG A 378 -28.57 -21.19 18.92
CA ARG A 378 -28.13 -19.80 19.15
C ARG A 378 -28.97 -19.21 20.27
N LYS A 379 -28.33 -18.41 21.13
CA LYS A 379 -29.04 -17.73 22.22
C LYS A 379 -29.76 -16.51 21.67
N VAL A 380 -31.07 -16.46 21.85
CA VAL A 380 -31.89 -15.28 21.51
C VAL A 380 -32.03 -14.39 22.74
N ASP A 381 -32.46 -14.98 23.86
CA ASP A 381 -32.63 -14.33 25.16
C ASP A 381 -32.25 -15.29 26.29
N ASP A 382 -32.27 -14.83 27.54
CA ASP A 382 -32.02 -15.68 28.72
C ASP A 382 -33.01 -16.86 28.85
N ARG A 383 -34.16 -16.77 28.17
CA ARG A 383 -35.26 -17.74 28.27
C ARG A 383 -35.48 -18.55 26.99
N ARG A 384 -34.82 -18.19 25.88
CA ARG A 384 -35.13 -18.73 24.54
C ARG A 384 -33.88 -18.94 23.69
N VAL A 385 -33.90 -20.02 22.93
CA VAL A 385 -32.85 -20.40 21.98
C VAL A 385 -33.46 -20.77 20.65
N GLU A 386 -32.77 -20.44 19.56
CA GLU A 386 -33.21 -20.76 18.20
C GLU A 386 -32.27 -21.76 17.54
N PHE A 387 -32.78 -22.47 16.54
CA PHE A 387 -32.02 -23.42 15.75
C PHE A 387 -30.98 -22.68 14.92
N ALA A 388 -29.73 -23.11 15.02
CA ALA A 388 -28.70 -22.65 14.11
C ALA A 388 -28.90 -23.28 12.72
N PRO A 389 -28.47 -22.60 11.64
CA PRO A 389 -28.66 -23.09 10.26
C PRO A 389 -28.09 -24.49 9.98
N ASN A 390 -27.05 -24.89 10.74
CA ASN A 390 -26.41 -26.21 10.66
C ASN A 390 -27.26 -27.36 11.20
N LEU A 391 -28.28 -27.09 12.03
CA LEU A 391 -29.12 -28.10 12.63
C LEU A 391 -30.21 -28.60 11.66
N TYR A 392 -30.67 -27.74 10.74
CA TYR A 392 -31.73 -28.09 9.77
C TYR A 392 -31.33 -29.24 8.82
N PRO A 393 -30.13 -29.24 8.19
CA PRO A 393 -29.71 -30.35 7.32
C PRO A 393 -29.60 -31.67 8.08
N LEU A 394 -29.07 -31.65 9.31
CA LEU A 394 -28.92 -32.84 10.15
C LEU A 394 -30.29 -33.46 10.45
N ILE A 395 -31.25 -32.62 10.86
CA ILE A 395 -32.62 -33.06 11.13
C ILE A 395 -33.29 -33.59 9.86
N ALA A 396 -33.11 -32.90 8.73
CA ALA A 396 -33.70 -33.30 7.45
C ALA A 396 -33.18 -34.67 6.98
N GLU A 397 -31.89 -34.96 7.14
CA GLU A 397 -31.29 -36.26 6.79
C GLU A 397 -31.90 -37.40 7.63
N LYS A 398 -31.94 -37.24 8.96
CA LYS A 398 -32.49 -38.28 9.85
C LYS A 398 -34.00 -38.45 9.73
N MET A 399 -34.74 -37.36 9.51
CA MET A 399 -36.18 -37.44 9.22
C MET A 399 -36.43 -38.10 7.86
N GLY A 400 -35.60 -37.79 6.85
CA GLY A 400 -35.64 -38.44 5.54
C GLY A 400 -35.46 -39.95 5.63
N ASP A 401 -34.47 -40.41 6.39
CA ASP A 401 -34.23 -41.83 6.64
C ASP A 401 -35.39 -42.52 7.36
N LYS A 402 -35.96 -41.87 8.38
CA LYS A 402 -37.15 -42.38 9.08
C LYS A 402 -38.37 -42.47 8.16
N LEU A 403 -38.61 -41.46 7.33
CA LEU A 403 -39.72 -41.45 6.37
C LEU A 403 -39.55 -42.57 5.33
N GLN A 404 -38.34 -42.81 4.86
CA GLN A 404 -38.05 -43.93 3.96
C GLN A 404 -38.26 -45.29 4.64
N GLN A 405 -37.85 -45.45 5.90
CA GLN A 405 -38.09 -46.66 6.68
C GLN A 405 -39.58 -46.92 6.91
N ILE A 406 -40.34 -45.88 7.28
CA ILE A 406 -41.79 -45.95 7.44
C ILE A 406 -42.45 -46.34 6.11
N LYS A 407 -42.10 -45.66 5.01
CA LYS A 407 -42.63 -45.98 3.67
C LYS A 407 -42.30 -47.40 3.24
N ALA A 408 -41.10 -47.90 3.55
CA ALA A 408 -40.69 -49.28 3.28
C ALA A 408 -41.44 -50.31 4.15
N GLN A 409 -41.74 -49.99 5.41
CA GLN A 409 -42.55 -50.82 6.31
C GLN A 409 -44.02 -50.85 5.88
N SER A 410 -44.62 -49.70 5.55
CA SER A 410 -45.98 -49.63 5.02
C SER A 410 -46.13 -50.37 3.69
N SER A 411 -45.10 -50.34 2.83
CA SER A 411 -45.07 -51.11 1.57
C SER A 411 -44.92 -52.63 1.77
N ARG A 412 -44.40 -53.07 2.92
CA ARG A 412 -44.32 -54.50 3.30
C ARG A 412 -45.62 -55.00 3.91
N GLN A 413 -46.30 -54.18 4.72
CA GLN A 413 -47.63 -54.51 5.25
C GLN A 413 -48.70 -54.58 4.14
N ASN A 414 -48.63 -53.71 3.13
CA ASN A 414 -49.53 -53.77 1.96
C ASN A 414 -49.18 -54.89 0.95
N LYS A 415 -48.12 -55.67 1.19
CA LYS A 415 -47.70 -56.81 0.35
C LYS A 415 -47.90 -58.17 1.02
N ALA A 416 -48.63 -58.24 2.13
CA ALA A 416 -49.16 -59.48 2.65
C ALA A 416 -50.57 -59.71 2.04
N PRO A 417 -50.73 -60.51 0.98
CA PRO A 417 -52.02 -61.08 0.65
C PRO A 417 -52.32 -62.26 1.59
N ASP A 418 -53.60 -62.46 1.86
CA ASP A 418 -54.15 -63.67 2.48
C ASP A 418 -53.47 -64.95 1.96
N ASN A 419 -52.93 -65.73 2.89
CA ASN A 419 -52.99 -67.19 2.95
C ASN A 419 -52.42 -67.70 4.28
#